data_AF-A0A1C5FIJ3-F1
#
_entry.id   AF-A0A1C5FIJ3-F1
#
_cell.length_a   1.000
_cell.length_b   1.000
_cell.length_c   1.000
_cell.angle_alpha   90.00
_cell.angle_beta   90.00
_cell.angle_gamma   90.00
#
_symmetry.space_group_name_H-M   'P 1'
#
loop_
_entity.id
_entity.type
_entity.pdbx_description
1 polymer ?
#
loop_
_entity_poly.entity_id
_entity_poly.type
_entity_poly.pdbx_seq_one_letter_code
_entity_poly.pdbx_strand_id
1 'polypeptide(L)' 'MVDQFQGLDSAAFRSALARFPSGVTIVTTRSASGTLHGFTASSFAALSLD' A
#
# COMPACT_ATOMS: atom_id res chain seq x y z
N MET A 1 -12.36 -16.65 19.74
CA MET A 1 -13.14 -15.76 18.84
C MET A 1 -12.24 -15.36 17.68
N VAL A 2 -11.94 -16.32 16.80
CA VAL A 2 -11.06 -16.12 15.63
C VAL A 2 -11.65 -16.94 14.49
N ASP A 3 -12.59 -16.34 13.76
CA ASP A 3 -12.98 -16.76 12.40
C ASP A 3 -13.91 -15.71 11.75
N GLN A 4 -13.35 -14.59 11.26
CA GLN A 4 -14.17 -13.51 10.65
C GLN A 4 -13.64 -13.01 9.29
N PHE A 5 -12.89 -13.85 8.54
CA PHE A 5 -12.56 -13.55 7.14
C PHE A 5 -12.63 -14.76 6.19
N GLN A 6 -13.32 -15.83 6.60
CA GLN A 6 -13.70 -16.92 5.70
C GLN A 6 -14.76 -16.39 4.70
N GLY A 7 -14.34 -15.71 3.63
CA GLY A 7 -15.26 -15.26 2.57
C GLY A 7 -14.80 -14.11 1.67
N LEU A 8 -13.67 -13.44 1.94
CA LEU A 8 -13.17 -12.39 1.04
C LEU A 8 -12.25 -12.99 -0.02
N ASP A 9 -12.74 -13.11 -1.25
CA ASP A 9 -11.88 -13.38 -2.39
C ASP A 9 -10.87 -12.22 -2.58
N SER A 10 -9.59 -12.55 -2.46
CA SER A 10 -8.49 -11.60 -2.58
C SER A 10 -8.45 -10.93 -3.95
N ALA A 11 -8.85 -11.63 -5.02
CA ALA A 11 -8.88 -11.08 -6.37
C ALA A 11 -10.03 -10.07 -6.53
N ALA A 12 -11.23 -10.42 -6.05
CA ALA A 12 -12.38 -9.51 -6.01
C ALA A 12 -12.07 -8.25 -5.18
N PHE A 13 -11.45 -8.41 -4.01
CA PHE A 13 -11.08 -7.28 -3.15
C PHE A 13 -10.05 -6.35 -3.83
N ARG A 14 -8.98 -6.92 -4.40
CA ARG A 14 -7.99 -6.14 -5.17
C ARG A 14 -8.63 -5.40 -6.34
N SER A 15 -9.52 -6.07 -7.07
CA SER A 15 -10.24 -5.48 -8.21
C SER A 15 -11.17 -4.35 -7.78
N ALA A 16 -11.78 -4.46 -6.60
CA ALA A 16 -12.58 -3.39 -6.02
C ALA A 16 -11.72 -2.16 -5.69
N LEU A 17 -10.57 -2.35 -5.04
CA LEU A 17 -9.65 -1.25 -4.71
C LEU A 17 -9.04 -0.58 -5.94
N ALA A 18 -8.73 -1.33 -7.00
CA ALA A 18 -8.15 -0.81 -8.23
C ALA A 18 -9.06 0.21 -8.97
N ARG A 19 -10.34 0.30 -8.61
CA ARG A 19 -11.28 1.30 -9.15
C ARG A 19 -11.08 2.70 -8.57
N PHE A 20 -10.34 2.85 -7.48
CA PHE A 20 -9.96 4.16 -6.94
C PHE A 20 -8.67 4.64 -7.64
N PRO A 21 -8.72 5.68 -8.49
CA PRO A 21 -7.52 6.17 -9.16
C PRO A 21 -6.56 6.83 -8.16
N SER A 22 -5.28 6.57 -8.32
CA SER A 22 -4.22 7.18 -7.53
C SER A 22 -3.00 7.52 -8.37
N GLY A 23 -2.16 8.42 -7.86
CA GLY A 23 -0.81 8.60 -8.40
C GLY A 23 0.09 7.40 -8.08
N VAL A 24 1.26 7.37 -8.71
CA VAL A 24 2.32 6.40 -8.41
C VAL A 24 3.50 7.13 -7.81
N THR A 25 3.95 6.67 -6.64
CA THR A 25 5.11 7.22 -5.93
C THR A 25 6.22 6.17 -5.84
N ILE A 26 7.45 6.63 -5.66
CA ILE A 26 8.58 5.78 -5.27
C ILE A 26 8.90 6.10 -3.82
N VAL A 27 8.67 5.14 -2.93
CA VAL A 27 9.07 5.24 -1.53
C VAL A 27 10.54 4.84 -1.44
N THR A 28 11.37 5.70 -0.87
CA THR A 28 12.80 5.46 -0.70
C THR A 28 13.20 5.51 0.77
N THR A 29 14.15 4.67 1.17
CA THR A 29 14.77 4.72 2.50
C THR A 29 16.25 4.32 2.41
N ARG A 30 16.97 4.48 3.52
CA ARG A 30 18.36 4.08 3.67
C ARG A 30 18.51 3.24 4.93
N SER A 31 19.16 2.08 4.81
CA SER A 31 19.46 1.22 5.95
C SER A 31 20.54 1.84 6.86
N ALA A 32 20.74 1.24 8.04
CA ALA A 32 21.82 1.62 8.94
C ALA A 32 23.22 1.47 8.32
N SER A 33 23.40 0.52 7.39
CA SER A 33 24.65 0.33 6.65
C SER A 33 24.83 1.30 5.46
N GLY A 34 23.87 2.21 5.24
CA GLY A 34 23.89 3.15 4.13
C GLY A 34 23.33 2.60 2.82
N THR A 35 22.85 1.35 2.79
CA THR A 35 22.23 0.75 1.59
C THR A 35 20.92 1.47 1.27
N LEU A 36 20.72 1.86 0.01
CA LEU A 36 19.49 2.48 -0.45
C LEU A 36 18.46 1.41 -0.80
N HIS A 37 17.22 1.64 -0.36
CA HIS A 37 16.07 0.80 -0.68
C HIS A 37 14.98 1.66 -1.30
N GLY A 38 14.24 1.10 -2.26
CA GLY A 38 13.07 1.76 -2.80
C GLY A 38 12.04 0.77 -3.34
N PHE A 39 10.78 1.19 -3.35
CA PHE A 39 9.69 0.45 -3.98
C PHE A 39 8.62 1.39 -4.53
N THR A 40 7.91 0.92 -5.55
CA THR A 40 6.76 1.62 -6.13
C THR A 40 5.53 1.45 -5.24
N ALA A 41 4.85 2.54 -4.92
CA ALA A 41 3.60 2.54 -4.17
C ALA A 41 2.52 3.35 -4.89
N SER A 42 1.29 2.82 -4.90
CA SER A 42 0.10 3.52 -5.40
C SER A 42 -0.91 3.80 -4.28
N SER A 43 -0.57 3.49 -3.03
CA SER A 43 -1.44 3.59 -1.85
C SER A 43 -1.09 4.77 -0.94
N PHE A 44 -0.49 5.84 -1.48
CA PHE A 44 -0.12 7.01 -0.72
C PHE A 44 -1.33 7.91 -0.42
N ALA A 45 -1.37 8.50 0.78
CA ALA A 45 -2.33 9.54 1.16
C ALA A 45 -1.65 10.59 2.05
N ALA A 46 -1.99 11.87 1.84
CA ALA A 46 -1.60 12.95 2.74
C ALA A 46 -2.49 12.92 4.01
N LEU A 47 -1.89 13.08 5.18
CA LEU A 47 -2.59 12.95 6.46
C LEU A 47 -2.85 14.30 7.15
N SER A 48 -1.82 15.14 7.28
CA SER A 48 -1.89 16.45 7.90
C SER A 48 -1.23 17.52 7.02
N LEU A 49 -1.70 18.75 7.14
CA LEU A 49 -1.10 19.93 6.52
C LEU A 49 -0.14 20.66 7.48
N ASP A 50 -0.45 20.61 8.78
CA ASP A 50 0.35 21.18 9.86
C ASP A 50 0.99 20.07 10.71
#